data_AF-A0A948UYX0-F1
#
_entry.id   AF-A0A948UYX0-F1
#
_cell.length_a   1.000
_cell.length_b   1.000
_cell.length_c   1.000
_cell.angle_alpha   90.00
_cell.angle_beta   90.00
_cell.angle_gamma   90.00
#
_symmetry.space_group_name_H-M   'P 1'
#
loop_
_entity.id
_entity.type
_entity.pdbx_description
1 polymer ?
#
loop_
_entity_poly.entity_id
_entity_poly.type
_entity_poly.pdbx_seq_one_letter_code
_entity_poly.pdbx_strand_id
1 'polypeptide(L)'
;HTDMFLGLPGMLFLGVMGLLLIVAVVSGVVLYAPFMRRLPFGALRLEKAARTRWLDWHNLLGIVTVAWVLVVGATGVVNTLATPILAYWKDTALADLAAAHDAPAAVGEWASLDQAVERARAALPGRTLQFVAFPGTDYSTDHHYAVFFHGDTPLTTHLTTPALIDVRTGELAAVAESPWYVKALSLSQPLHFGDYGGLALKIVWALLDLAAIIILGSGLYLWLTKKRRAT
;
A
#
# COMPACT_ATOMS: atom_id res chain seq x y z
N HIS A 1 7.39 -0.41 -12.85
CA HIS A 1 6.15 0.18 -13.40
C HIS A 1 5.36 0.94 -12.33
N THR A 2 5.43 0.54 -11.05
CA THR A 2 4.94 1.31 -9.88
C THR A 2 5.62 2.67 -9.69
N ASP A 3 6.72 2.90 -10.41
CA ASP A 3 7.64 4.02 -10.30
C ASP A 3 7.78 4.80 -11.63
N MET A 4 7.00 4.46 -12.65
CA MET A 4 7.08 5.03 -14.00
C MET A 4 8.48 4.97 -14.63
N PHE A 5 9.33 4.01 -14.21
CA PHE A 5 10.75 3.94 -14.59
C PHE A 5 11.61 5.14 -14.16
N LEU A 6 11.11 5.93 -13.20
CA LEU A 6 11.79 7.09 -12.63
C LEU A 6 12.23 6.86 -11.19
N GLY A 7 12.08 5.64 -10.65
CA GLY A 7 12.37 5.34 -9.25
C GLY A 7 11.53 6.18 -8.28
N LEU A 8 12.16 6.70 -7.24
CA LEU A 8 11.49 7.50 -6.20
C LEU A 8 10.72 8.72 -6.76
N PRO A 9 11.28 9.55 -7.67
CA PRO A 9 10.51 10.62 -8.30
C PRO A 9 9.18 10.19 -8.92
N GLY A 10 9.14 9.06 -9.62
CA GLY A 10 7.90 8.57 -10.22
C GLY A 10 6.89 8.06 -9.18
N MET A 11 7.37 7.42 -8.11
CA MET A 11 6.51 7.05 -6.98
C MET A 11 5.90 8.28 -6.32
N LEU A 12 6.70 9.30 -6.01
CA LEU A 12 6.21 10.53 -5.39
C LEU A 12 5.23 11.29 -6.29
N PHE A 13 5.45 11.30 -7.60
CA PHE A 13 4.50 11.85 -8.56
C PHE A 13 3.14 11.15 -8.47
N LEU A 14 3.12 9.81 -8.46
CA LEU A 14 1.89 9.04 -8.27
C LEU A 14 1.25 9.30 -6.90
N GLY A 15 2.05 9.51 -5.86
CA GLY A 15 1.57 9.90 -4.53
C GLY A 15 0.84 11.24 -4.55
N VAL A 16 1.39 12.25 -5.25
CA VAL A 16 0.72 13.54 -5.46
C VAL A 16 -0.58 13.37 -6.24
N MET A 17 -0.60 12.55 -7.30
CA MET A 17 -1.83 12.26 -8.05
C MET A 17 -2.88 11.58 -7.16
N GLY A 18 -2.47 10.67 -6.27
CA GLY A 18 -3.34 10.04 -5.27
C GLY A 18 -3.92 11.06 -4.29
N LEU A 19 -3.13 12.02 -3.81
CA LEU A 19 -3.61 13.11 -2.96
C LEU A 19 -4.63 14.00 -3.68
N LEU A 20 -4.37 14.34 -4.96
CA LEU A 20 -5.31 15.09 -5.78
C LEU A 20 -6.63 14.32 -6.00
N LEU A 21 -6.57 13.00 -6.18
CA LEU A 21 -7.76 12.16 -6.24
C LEU A 21 -8.56 12.23 -4.93
N ILE A 22 -7.91 12.12 -3.78
CA ILE A 22 -8.58 12.23 -2.47
C ILE A 22 -9.26 13.59 -2.33
N VAL A 23 -8.56 14.68 -2.67
CA VAL A 23 -9.14 16.04 -2.67
C VAL A 23 -10.34 16.13 -3.62
N ALA A 24 -10.24 15.55 -4.81
CA ALA A 24 -11.34 15.52 -5.77
C ALA A 24 -12.56 14.78 -5.20
N VAL A 25 -12.36 13.61 -4.58
CA VAL A 25 -13.44 12.82 -3.95
C VAL A 25 -14.08 13.59 -2.79
N VAL A 26 -13.29 14.15 -1.88
CA VAL A 26 -13.80 14.97 -0.76
C VAL A 26 -14.60 16.16 -1.28
N SER A 27 -14.11 16.84 -2.31
CA SER A 27 -14.85 17.94 -2.93
C SER A 27 -16.16 17.47 -3.57
N GLY A 28 -16.18 16.29 -4.20
CA GLY A 28 -17.38 15.66 -4.73
C GLY A 28 -18.43 15.39 -3.65
N VAL A 29 -18.02 14.89 -2.48
CA VAL A 29 -18.92 14.66 -1.33
C VAL A 29 -19.52 15.97 -0.82
N VAL A 30 -18.70 17.02 -0.68
CA VAL A 30 -19.19 18.35 -0.27
C VAL A 30 -20.23 18.89 -1.25
N LEU A 31 -20.04 18.66 -2.55
CA LEU A 31 -20.97 19.08 -3.60
C LEU A 31 -22.19 18.16 -3.76
N TYR A 32 -22.13 16.92 -3.28
CA TYR A 32 -23.21 15.93 -3.39
C TYR A 32 -24.45 16.38 -2.61
N ALA A 33 -24.28 16.80 -1.35
CA ALA A 33 -25.39 17.17 -0.46
C ALA A 33 -26.32 18.26 -1.04
N PRO A 34 -25.84 19.42 -1.50
CA PRO A 34 -26.73 20.46 -2.05
C PRO A 34 -27.41 20.05 -3.36
N PHE A 35 -26.81 19.13 -4.14
CA PHE A 35 -27.35 18.65 -5.40
C PHE A 35 -28.46 17.60 -5.19
N MET A 36 -28.27 16.70 -4.23
CA MET A 36 -29.18 15.59 -3.97
C MET A 36 -30.27 15.90 -2.94
N ARG A 37 -30.22 17.04 -2.23
CA ARG A 37 -31.22 17.43 -1.20
C ARG A 37 -32.69 17.41 -1.65
N ARG A 38 -32.97 17.48 -2.95
CA ARG A 38 -34.34 17.50 -3.52
C ARG A 38 -34.72 16.18 -4.21
N LEU A 39 -33.86 15.18 -4.13
CA LEU A 39 -34.06 13.89 -4.79
C LEU A 39 -33.98 12.79 -3.73
N PRO A 40 -34.81 11.73 -3.82
CA PRO A 40 -34.58 10.55 -3.02
C PRO A 40 -33.22 9.94 -3.37
N PHE A 41 -32.58 9.28 -2.40
CA PHE A 41 -31.33 8.59 -2.63
C PHE A 41 -31.50 7.57 -3.76
N GLY A 42 -30.55 7.52 -4.70
CA GLY A 42 -30.62 6.62 -5.85
C GLY A 42 -31.57 7.05 -6.98
N ALA A 43 -32.15 8.24 -6.95
CA ALA A 43 -33.00 8.72 -8.05
C ALA A 43 -32.24 8.85 -9.37
N LEU A 44 -32.65 8.08 -10.39
CA LEU A 44 -32.14 8.17 -11.75
C LEU A 44 -33.22 8.79 -12.66
N ARG A 45 -32.96 9.98 -13.21
CA ARG A 45 -33.94 10.69 -14.05
C ARG A 45 -33.82 10.25 -15.51
N LEU A 46 -34.28 9.03 -15.80
CA LEU A 46 -34.09 8.35 -17.09
C LEU A 46 -34.78 9.03 -18.29
N GLU A 47 -35.78 9.86 -18.05
CA GLU A 47 -36.48 10.64 -19.09
C GLU A 47 -35.77 11.96 -19.44
N LYS A 48 -34.73 12.34 -18.70
CA LYS A 48 -33.99 13.59 -18.96
C LYS A 48 -32.93 13.38 -20.03
N ALA A 49 -32.42 14.50 -20.55
CA ALA A 49 -31.32 14.52 -21.52
C ALA A 49 -30.12 13.68 -21.05
N ALA A 50 -29.37 13.11 -22.00
CA ALA A 50 -28.25 12.20 -21.74
C ALA A 50 -27.27 12.72 -20.69
N ARG A 51 -26.95 14.02 -20.71
CA ARG A 51 -26.08 14.66 -19.74
C ARG A 51 -26.60 14.55 -18.30
N THR A 52 -27.90 14.77 -18.09
CA THR A 52 -28.50 14.66 -16.75
C THR A 52 -28.48 13.21 -16.25
N ARG A 53 -28.73 12.24 -17.14
CA ARG A 53 -28.65 10.82 -16.80
C ARG A 53 -27.25 10.41 -16.38
N TRP A 54 -26.23 10.84 -17.12
CA TRP A 54 -24.83 10.58 -16.77
C TRP A 54 -24.41 11.26 -15.47
N LEU A 55 -24.95 12.45 -15.18
CA LEU A 55 -24.73 13.12 -13.91
C LEU A 55 -25.36 12.35 -12.74
N ASP A 56 -26.58 11.83 -12.92
CA ASP A 56 -27.24 11.01 -11.89
C ASP A 56 -26.47 9.71 -11.63
N TRP A 57 -26.01 9.03 -12.70
CA TRP A 57 -25.14 7.84 -12.58
C TRP A 57 -23.80 8.16 -11.91
N HIS A 58 -23.14 9.26 -12.29
CA HIS A 58 -21.87 9.69 -11.71
C HIS A 58 -22.01 9.94 -10.20
N ASN A 59 -23.07 10.64 -9.79
CA ASN A 59 -23.35 10.92 -8.38
C ASN A 59 -23.69 9.64 -7.59
N LEU A 60 -24.50 8.74 -8.17
CA LEU A 60 -24.90 7.50 -7.52
C LEU A 60 -23.70 6.56 -7.32
N LEU A 61 -22.94 6.29 -8.39
CA LEU A 61 -21.75 5.45 -8.28
C LEU A 61 -20.74 6.10 -7.34
N GLY A 62 -20.50 7.40 -7.50
CA GLY A 62 -19.54 8.14 -6.68
C GLY A 62 -19.83 8.05 -5.18
N ILE A 63 -21.09 8.22 -4.75
CA ILE A 63 -21.42 8.12 -3.32
C ILE A 63 -21.37 6.69 -2.81
N VAL A 64 -21.74 5.69 -3.63
CA VAL A 64 -21.69 4.27 -3.24
C VAL A 64 -20.25 3.79 -3.09
N THR A 65 -19.33 4.28 -3.93
CA THR A 65 -17.92 3.86 -3.90
C THR A 65 -17.04 4.77 -3.04
N VAL A 66 -17.57 5.85 -2.46
CA VAL A 66 -16.76 6.92 -1.84
C VAL A 66 -15.80 6.40 -0.77
N ALA A 67 -16.29 5.57 0.16
CA ALA A 67 -15.48 5.05 1.25
C ALA A 67 -14.35 4.16 0.72
N TRP A 68 -14.67 3.31 -0.27
CA TRP A 68 -13.70 2.44 -0.89
C TRP A 68 -12.64 3.22 -1.69
N VAL A 69 -13.04 4.21 -2.51
CA VAL A 69 -12.08 5.05 -3.25
C VAL A 69 -11.17 5.83 -2.29
N LEU A 70 -11.69 6.32 -1.16
CA LEU A 70 -10.88 6.99 -0.15
C LEU A 70 -9.88 6.03 0.50
N VAL A 71 -10.28 4.81 0.86
CA VAL A 71 -9.36 3.80 1.41
C VAL A 71 -8.29 3.43 0.41
N VAL A 72 -8.66 3.07 -0.83
CA VAL A 72 -7.71 2.71 -1.89
C VAL A 72 -6.81 3.89 -2.25
N GLY A 73 -7.35 5.11 -2.33
CA GLY A 73 -6.58 6.32 -2.58
C GLY A 73 -5.57 6.61 -1.48
N ALA A 74 -5.99 6.60 -0.21
CA ALA A 74 -5.10 6.86 0.93
C ALA A 74 -4.01 5.80 1.05
N THR A 75 -4.37 4.52 0.94
CA THR A 75 -3.42 3.40 0.98
C THR A 75 -2.46 3.40 -0.21
N GLY A 76 -2.93 3.84 -1.39
CA GLY A 76 -2.10 4.06 -2.57
C GLY A 76 -1.04 5.12 -2.33
N VAL A 77 -1.41 6.25 -1.72
CA VAL A 77 -0.46 7.30 -1.32
C VAL A 77 0.59 6.75 -0.36
N VAL A 78 0.18 5.98 0.67
CA VAL A 78 1.13 5.33 1.60
C VAL A 78 2.07 4.38 0.87
N ASN A 79 1.58 3.57 -0.07
CA ASN A 79 2.40 2.66 -0.85
C ASN A 79 3.47 3.38 -1.67
N THR A 80 3.21 4.61 -2.15
CA THR A 80 4.22 5.41 -2.86
C THR A 80 5.39 5.88 -1.99
N LEU A 81 5.23 5.81 -0.66
CA LEU A 81 6.25 6.15 0.32
C LEU A 81 7.05 4.91 0.79
N ALA A 82 6.85 3.74 0.18
CA ALA A 82 7.50 2.49 0.60
C ALA A 82 9.02 2.61 0.70
N THR A 83 9.67 3.14 -0.34
CA THR A 83 11.13 3.31 -0.38
C THR A 83 11.66 4.19 0.76
N PRO A 84 11.20 5.44 0.95
CA PRO A 84 11.71 6.27 2.05
C PRO A 84 11.32 5.72 3.43
N ILE A 85 10.18 5.05 3.57
CA ILE A 85 9.78 4.40 4.83
C ILE A 85 10.75 3.28 5.20
N LEU A 86 11.05 2.38 4.25
CA LEU A 86 11.93 1.24 4.49
C LEU A 86 13.39 1.69 4.68
N ALA A 87 13.86 2.67 3.91
CA ALA A 87 15.18 3.27 4.08
C ALA A 87 15.32 3.89 5.48
N TYR A 88 14.36 4.71 5.90
CA TYR A 88 14.37 5.31 7.23
C TYR A 88 14.33 4.26 8.35
N TRP A 89 13.53 3.20 8.20
CA TRP A 89 13.51 2.10 9.16
C TRP A 89 14.84 1.37 9.22
N LYS A 90 15.45 1.04 8.07
CA LYS A 90 16.78 0.41 7.99
C LYS A 90 17.83 1.27 8.69
N ASP A 91 17.86 2.57 8.40
CA ASP A 91 18.85 3.51 8.95
C ASP A 91 18.67 3.77 10.45
N THR A 92 17.50 3.53 11.02
CA THR A 92 17.24 3.80 12.45
C THR A 92 17.18 2.54 13.29
N ALA A 93 16.41 1.53 12.88
CA ALA A 93 16.25 0.29 13.63
C ALA A 93 17.50 -0.59 13.58
N LEU A 94 18.34 -0.44 12.54
CA LEU A 94 19.56 -1.23 12.36
C LEU A 94 20.84 -0.40 12.53
N ALA A 95 20.75 0.90 12.84
CA ALA A 95 21.92 1.77 13.00
C ALA A 95 22.88 1.27 14.07
N ASP A 96 22.37 0.90 15.24
CA ASP A 96 23.19 0.42 16.36
C ASP A 96 23.92 -0.89 16.00
N LEU A 97 23.28 -1.73 15.19
CA LEU A 97 23.84 -3.01 14.71
C LEU A 97 24.83 -2.80 13.57
N ALA A 98 24.60 -1.83 12.70
CA ALA A 98 25.53 -1.47 11.63
C ALA A 98 26.79 -0.80 12.18
N ALA A 99 26.67 0.01 13.23
CA ALA A 99 27.80 0.70 13.88
C ALA A 99 28.73 -0.25 14.66
N ALA A 100 28.27 -1.45 15.01
CA ALA A 100 29.04 -2.42 15.79
C ALA A 100 30.10 -3.19 14.97
N HIS A 101 30.19 -3.00 13.65
CA HIS A 101 31.07 -3.77 12.78
C HIS A 101 31.97 -2.89 11.89
N ASP A 102 33.27 -3.17 11.89
CA ASP A 102 34.28 -2.36 11.19
C ASP A 102 34.46 -2.71 9.68
N ALA A 103 34.10 -3.93 9.22
CA ALA A 103 34.27 -4.35 7.81
C ALA A 103 33.32 -5.50 7.38
N PRO A 104 32.75 -5.46 6.15
CA PRO A 104 31.87 -6.52 5.63
C PRO A 104 32.54 -7.90 5.61
N ALA A 105 31.79 -8.95 5.95
CA ALA A 105 32.29 -10.31 5.94
C ALA A 105 32.40 -10.87 4.52
N ALA A 106 33.52 -11.51 4.17
CA ALA A 106 33.67 -12.17 2.88
C ALA A 106 32.70 -13.37 2.76
N VAL A 107 32.14 -13.60 1.57
CA VAL A 107 31.10 -14.63 1.30
C VAL A 107 31.53 -16.06 1.72
N GLY A 108 32.83 -16.35 1.77
CA GLY A 108 33.37 -17.64 2.21
C GLY A 108 33.50 -17.82 3.73
N GLU A 109 33.32 -16.75 4.52
CA GLU A 109 33.38 -16.76 5.98
C GLU A 109 31.99 -16.79 6.62
N TRP A 110 30.94 -16.92 5.79
CA TRP A 110 29.58 -16.85 6.27
C TRP A 110 29.17 -18.14 7.00
N ALA A 111 28.57 -17.97 8.17
CA ALA A 111 27.93 -19.00 8.95
C ALA A 111 26.80 -19.66 8.14
N SER A 112 26.46 -20.89 8.50
CA SER A 112 25.40 -21.65 7.84
C SER A 112 24.06 -20.91 7.89
N LEU A 113 23.49 -20.67 6.70
CA LEU A 113 22.16 -20.11 6.54
C LEU A 113 21.10 -20.96 7.26
N ASP A 114 21.19 -22.29 7.17
CA ASP A 114 20.24 -23.19 7.83
C ASP A 114 20.27 -23.00 9.35
N GLN A 115 21.46 -22.91 9.94
CA GLN A 115 21.58 -22.63 11.38
C GLN A 115 21.06 -21.23 11.75
N ALA A 116 21.29 -20.23 10.89
CA ALA A 116 20.75 -18.89 11.08
C ALA A 116 19.22 -18.91 11.09
N VAL A 117 18.59 -19.60 10.14
CA VAL A 117 17.13 -19.75 10.06
C VAL A 117 16.58 -20.49 11.29
N GLU A 118 17.22 -21.57 11.73
CA GLU A 118 16.80 -22.31 12.92
C GLU A 118 16.90 -21.47 14.20
N ARG A 119 18.00 -20.71 14.38
CA ARG A 119 18.12 -19.76 15.51
C ARG A 119 17.05 -18.68 15.45
N ALA A 120 16.79 -18.14 14.26
CA ALA A 120 15.76 -17.13 14.07
C ALA A 120 14.35 -17.67 14.37
N ARG A 121 14.04 -18.91 13.98
CA ARG A 121 12.78 -19.60 14.35
C ARG A 121 12.64 -19.76 15.85
N ALA A 122 13.73 -20.13 16.54
CA ALA A 122 13.73 -20.26 17.99
C ALA A 122 13.51 -18.92 18.71
N ALA A 123 13.99 -17.81 18.13
CA ALA A 123 13.80 -16.47 18.66
C ALA A 123 12.38 -15.91 18.47
N LEU A 124 11.66 -16.37 17.44
CA LEU A 124 10.32 -15.90 17.08
C LEU A 124 9.31 -17.05 16.99
N PRO A 125 9.02 -17.76 18.11
CA PRO A 125 8.07 -18.86 18.11
C PRO A 125 6.66 -18.38 17.74
N GLY A 126 5.88 -19.24 17.06
CA GLY A 126 4.52 -18.91 16.64
C GLY A 126 4.43 -17.96 15.44
N ARG A 127 5.54 -17.71 14.74
CA ARG A 127 5.55 -16.96 13.48
C ARG A 127 5.96 -17.83 12.30
N THR A 128 5.52 -17.45 11.11
CA THR A 128 5.81 -18.16 9.86
C THR A 128 6.96 -17.48 9.13
N LEU A 129 7.97 -18.25 8.73
CA LEU A 129 9.08 -17.77 7.91
C LEU A 129 8.54 -17.33 6.54
N GLN A 130 8.86 -16.10 6.15
CA GLN A 130 8.43 -15.52 4.87
C GLN A 130 9.55 -15.59 3.83
N PHE A 131 10.71 -15.01 4.14
CA PHE A 131 11.90 -15.01 3.28
C PHE A 131 13.15 -14.67 4.10
N VAL A 132 14.32 -14.87 3.50
CA VAL A 132 15.61 -14.43 4.04
C VAL A 132 16.23 -13.43 3.09
N ALA A 133 16.64 -12.28 3.62
CA ALA A 133 17.42 -11.28 2.92
C ALA A 133 18.91 -11.42 3.29
N PHE A 134 19.74 -11.46 2.25
CA PHE A 134 21.18 -11.57 2.39
C PHE A 134 21.82 -10.21 2.72
N PRO A 135 23.06 -10.24 3.24
CA PRO A 135 23.81 -9.02 3.50
C PRO A 135 23.88 -8.10 2.27
N GLY A 136 23.75 -6.79 2.50
CA GLY A 136 23.87 -5.75 1.46
C GLY A 136 22.65 -5.53 0.57
N THR A 137 21.52 -6.19 0.88
CA THR A 137 20.24 -5.93 0.22
C THR A 137 19.48 -4.77 0.87
N ASP A 138 18.40 -4.29 0.24
CA ASP A 138 17.53 -3.25 0.80
C ASP A 138 16.88 -3.66 2.13
N TYR A 139 16.82 -4.96 2.41
CA TYR A 139 16.15 -5.54 3.58
C TYR A 139 17.12 -6.03 4.67
N SER A 140 18.43 -5.86 4.49
CA SER A 140 19.45 -6.21 5.49
C SER A 140 20.59 -5.19 5.55
N THR A 141 21.43 -5.30 6.58
CA THR A 141 22.74 -4.61 6.62
C THR A 141 23.80 -5.42 5.87
N ASP A 142 25.03 -4.92 5.78
CA ASP A 142 26.14 -5.62 5.10
C ASP A 142 26.71 -6.82 5.90
N HIS A 143 26.15 -7.12 7.08
CA HIS A 143 26.70 -8.11 8.01
C HIS A 143 25.69 -9.13 8.52
N HIS A 144 24.41 -9.04 8.13
CA HIS A 144 23.37 -9.89 8.70
C HIS A 144 22.60 -10.66 7.65
N TYR A 145 22.24 -11.89 7.99
CA TYR A 145 21.05 -12.53 7.43
C TYR A 145 19.84 -11.90 8.12
N ALA A 146 18.97 -11.24 7.35
CA ALA A 146 17.70 -10.77 7.86
C ALA A 146 16.62 -11.81 7.53
N VAL A 147 16.23 -12.57 8.55
CA VAL A 147 15.23 -13.63 8.44
C VAL A 147 13.86 -13.04 8.78
N PHE A 148 13.01 -12.83 7.78
CA PHE A 148 11.71 -12.18 7.95
C PHE A 148 10.61 -13.20 8.27
N PHE A 149 9.87 -12.91 9.34
CA PHE A 149 8.70 -13.68 9.74
C PHE A 149 7.45 -12.83 9.65
N HIS A 150 6.29 -13.46 9.44
CA HIS A 150 4.99 -12.83 9.64
C HIS A 150 4.19 -13.58 10.72
N GLY A 151 3.16 -12.94 11.29
CA GLY A 151 2.29 -13.61 12.25
C GLY A 151 1.39 -14.65 11.58
N ASP A 152 0.89 -15.61 12.37
CA ASP A 152 0.12 -16.77 11.91
C ASP A 152 -1.41 -16.53 11.82
N THR A 153 -1.89 -15.37 12.29
CA THR A 153 -3.31 -14.99 12.21
C THR A 153 -3.62 -14.11 11.00
N PRO A 154 -4.89 -14.04 10.53
CA PRO A 154 -5.30 -13.12 9.47
C PRO A 154 -4.98 -11.64 9.75
N LEU A 155 -4.94 -11.23 11.02
CA LEU A 155 -4.62 -9.85 11.40
C LEU A 155 -3.12 -9.55 11.30
N THR A 156 -2.28 -10.56 11.54
CA THR A 156 -0.82 -10.40 11.66
C THR A 156 -0.06 -10.96 10.46
N THR A 157 -0.72 -11.61 9.50
CA THR A 157 -0.09 -12.25 8.34
C THR A 157 0.60 -11.26 7.39
N HIS A 158 0.26 -9.97 7.46
CA HIS A 158 0.92 -8.91 6.70
C HIS A 158 1.94 -8.12 7.53
N LEU A 159 2.03 -8.36 8.84
CA LEU A 159 2.98 -7.69 9.72
C LEU A 159 4.26 -8.51 9.81
N THR A 160 5.34 -7.97 9.26
CA THR A 160 6.63 -8.65 9.26
C THR A 160 7.46 -8.31 10.48
N THR A 161 8.39 -9.20 10.85
CA THR A 161 9.36 -9.00 11.92
C THR A 161 10.63 -9.73 11.54
N PRO A 162 11.71 -9.02 11.24
CA PRO A 162 13.00 -9.63 10.97
C PRO A 162 13.76 -9.98 12.25
N ALA A 163 14.37 -11.17 12.25
CA ALA A 163 15.47 -11.52 13.12
C ALA A 163 16.78 -11.37 12.33
N LEU A 164 17.72 -10.63 12.88
CA LEU A 164 19.04 -10.40 12.31
C LEU A 164 20.05 -11.37 12.92
N ILE A 165 20.66 -12.18 12.07
CA ILE A 165 21.72 -13.12 12.45
C ILE A 165 23.03 -12.64 11.87
N ASP A 166 24.06 -12.44 12.70
CA ASP A 166 25.40 -12.05 12.25
C ASP A 166 25.95 -13.15 11.32
N VAL A 167 26.39 -12.77 10.12
CA VAL A 167 26.83 -13.76 9.13
C VAL A 167 28.19 -14.35 9.45
N ARG A 168 29.02 -13.79 10.34
CA ARG A 168 30.32 -14.40 10.72
C ARG A 168 30.17 -15.35 11.88
N THR A 169 29.46 -14.95 12.92
CA THR A 169 29.32 -15.74 14.16
C THR A 169 28.13 -16.69 14.10
N GLY A 170 27.11 -16.36 13.30
CA GLY A 170 25.83 -17.05 13.29
C GLY A 170 24.96 -16.73 14.51
N GLU A 171 25.34 -15.76 15.35
CA GLU A 171 24.59 -15.39 16.55
C GLU A 171 23.42 -14.46 16.22
N LEU A 172 22.37 -14.52 17.04
CA LEU A 172 21.25 -13.58 16.97
C LEU A 172 21.72 -12.20 17.45
N ALA A 173 21.81 -11.26 16.52
CA ALA A 173 22.20 -9.89 16.82
C ALA A 173 21.01 -9.08 17.36
N ALA A 174 19.84 -9.20 16.71
CA ALA A 174 18.63 -8.51 17.15
C ALA A 174 17.34 -9.10 16.57
N VAL A 175 16.23 -8.77 17.22
CA VAL A 175 14.89 -8.83 16.64
C VAL A 175 14.42 -7.40 16.47
N ALA A 176 14.27 -6.94 15.22
CA ALA A 176 13.84 -5.58 14.95
C ALA A 176 12.33 -5.55 14.75
N GLU A 177 11.58 -5.21 15.81
CA GLU A 177 10.14 -5.03 15.68
C GLU A 177 9.81 -3.91 14.69
N SER A 178 8.80 -4.13 13.84
CA SER A 178 8.37 -3.11 12.90
C SER A 178 7.69 -1.94 13.64
N PRO A 179 8.18 -0.70 13.47
CA PRO A 179 7.54 0.47 14.03
C PRO A 179 6.20 0.74 13.32
N TRP A 180 5.38 1.62 13.93
CA TRP A 180 4.02 1.88 13.47
C TRP A 180 3.92 2.31 12.00
N TYR A 181 4.92 3.04 11.48
CA TYR A 181 4.93 3.54 10.10
C TYR A 181 5.22 2.43 9.08
N VAL A 182 6.05 1.44 9.44
CA VAL A 182 6.24 0.21 8.65
C VAL A 182 4.98 -0.65 8.71
N LYS A 183 4.37 -0.79 9.90
CA LYS A 183 3.09 -1.50 10.05
C LYS A 183 1.97 -0.84 9.22
N ALA A 184 1.92 0.49 9.16
CA ALA A 184 0.97 1.23 8.34
C ALA A 184 1.17 0.94 6.83
N LEU A 185 2.42 0.91 6.37
CA LEU A 185 2.75 0.49 4.99
C LEU A 185 2.36 -0.97 4.72
N SER A 186 2.66 -1.87 5.65
CA SER A 186 2.32 -3.29 5.53
C SER A 186 0.80 -3.52 5.47
N LEU A 187 0.02 -2.74 6.22
CA LEU A 187 -1.45 -2.82 6.22
C LEU A 187 -2.08 -2.06 5.05
N SER A 188 -1.42 -1.04 4.49
CA SER A 188 -1.94 -0.32 3.32
C SER A 188 -1.95 -1.19 2.07
N GLN A 189 -0.96 -2.07 1.91
CA GLN A 189 -0.88 -2.99 0.78
C GLN A 189 -2.14 -3.86 0.63
N PRO A 190 -2.57 -4.65 1.63
CA PRO A 190 -3.73 -5.50 1.47
C PRO A 190 -5.03 -4.73 1.30
N LEU A 191 -5.16 -3.58 1.96
CA LEU A 191 -6.33 -2.70 1.79
C LEU A 191 -6.41 -2.09 0.39
N HIS A 192 -5.27 -1.77 -0.22
CA HIS A 192 -5.19 -1.24 -1.58
C HIS A 192 -5.50 -2.33 -2.62
N PHE A 193 -4.86 -3.50 -2.50
CA PHE A 193 -4.95 -4.57 -3.49
C PHE A 193 -6.15 -5.52 -3.30
N GLY A 194 -6.82 -5.49 -2.13
CA GLY A 194 -7.95 -6.37 -1.83
C GLY A 194 -7.55 -7.84 -1.66
N ASP A 195 -6.35 -8.12 -1.18
CA ASP A 195 -5.76 -9.47 -1.14
C ASP A 195 -5.88 -10.19 0.22
N TYR A 196 -6.87 -9.83 1.04
CA TYR A 196 -7.10 -10.41 2.38
C TYR A 196 -8.41 -11.20 2.53
N GLY A 197 -9.34 -11.10 1.56
CA GLY A 197 -10.67 -11.73 1.63
C GLY A 197 -10.92 -12.81 0.58
N GLY A 198 -9.86 -13.35 -0.03
CA GLY A 198 -9.96 -14.40 -1.05
C GLY A 198 -10.71 -13.98 -2.32
N LEU A 199 -11.29 -14.96 -3.03
CA LEU A 199 -11.93 -14.72 -4.33
C LEU A 199 -13.18 -13.83 -4.25
N ALA A 200 -14.00 -13.99 -3.21
CA ALA A 200 -15.22 -13.19 -3.05
C ALA A 200 -14.91 -11.70 -2.95
N LEU A 201 -13.89 -11.33 -2.15
CA LEU A 201 -13.46 -9.95 -2.04
C LEU A 201 -12.88 -9.42 -3.36
N LYS A 202 -12.09 -10.23 -4.07
CA LYS A 202 -11.55 -9.86 -5.39
C LYS A 202 -12.65 -9.56 -6.41
N ILE A 203 -13.76 -10.30 -6.38
CA ILE A 203 -14.92 -10.01 -7.23
C ILE A 203 -15.54 -8.66 -6.86
N VAL A 204 -15.72 -8.39 -5.56
CA VAL A 204 -16.23 -7.08 -5.09
C VAL A 204 -15.28 -5.95 -5.52
N TRP A 205 -13.97 -6.12 -5.36
CA TRP A 205 -12.96 -5.15 -5.81
C TRP A 205 -13.05 -4.89 -7.31
N ALA A 206 -13.13 -5.94 -8.13
CA ALA A 206 -13.26 -5.80 -9.58
C ALA A 206 -14.53 -5.05 -10.01
N LEU A 207 -15.65 -5.24 -9.30
CA LEU A 207 -16.89 -4.50 -9.55
C LEU A 207 -16.76 -3.02 -9.15
N LEU A 208 -16.09 -2.73 -8.03
CA LEU A 208 -15.83 -1.36 -7.59
C LEU A 208 -14.84 -0.65 -8.52
N ASP A 209 -13.83 -1.35 -9.04
CA ASP A 209 -12.92 -0.85 -10.07
C ASP A 209 -13.67 -0.51 -11.36
N LEU A 210 -14.59 -1.38 -11.81
CA LEU A 210 -15.43 -1.09 -12.97
C LEU A 210 -16.31 0.16 -12.73
N ALA A 211 -16.89 0.29 -11.53
CA ALA A 211 -17.64 1.48 -11.16
C ALA A 211 -16.75 2.74 -11.17
N ALA A 212 -15.51 2.66 -10.66
CA ALA A 212 -14.55 3.77 -10.71
C ALA A 212 -14.19 4.17 -12.14
N ILE A 213 -13.99 3.22 -13.04
CA ILE A 213 -13.76 3.49 -14.47
C ILE A 213 -14.96 4.23 -15.08
N ILE A 214 -16.19 3.81 -14.76
CA ILE A 214 -17.41 4.49 -15.21
C ILE A 214 -17.50 5.91 -14.62
N ILE A 215 -17.14 6.11 -13.35
CA ILE A 215 -17.09 7.44 -12.71
C ILE A 215 -16.09 8.34 -13.44
N LEU A 216 -14.88 7.86 -13.73
CA LEU A 216 -13.86 8.62 -14.46
C LEU A 216 -14.35 9.01 -15.87
N GLY A 217 -14.89 8.04 -16.62
CA GLY A 217 -15.43 8.27 -17.96
C GLY A 217 -16.61 9.24 -17.98
N SER A 218 -17.55 9.08 -17.04
CA SER A 218 -18.71 9.98 -16.90
C SER A 218 -18.29 11.38 -16.46
N GLY A 219 -17.31 11.52 -15.56
CA GLY A 219 -16.74 12.81 -15.17
C GLY A 219 -16.13 13.57 -16.34
N LEU A 220 -15.32 12.87 -17.17
CA LEU A 220 -14.74 13.45 -18.38
C LEU A 220 -15.82 13.86 -19.39
N TYR A 221 -16.83 13.01 -19.62
CA TYR A 221 -17.96 13.31 -20.48
C TYR A 221 -18.73 14.56 -20.02
N LEU A 222 -19.03 14.67 -18.72
CA LEU A 222 -19.73 15.82 -18.14
C LEU A 222 -18.92 17.12 -18.25
N TRP A 223 -17.59 17.02 -18.13
CA TRP A 223 -16.67 18.15 -18.30
C TRP A 223 -16.62 18.63 -19.76
N LEU A 224 -16.44 17.71 -20.72
CA LEU A 224 -16.39 18.05 -22.14
C LEU A 224 -17.71 18.65 -22.66
N THR A 225 -18.84 18.10 -22.22
CA THR A 225 -20.17 18.58 -22.64
C THR A 225 -20.56 19.92 -22.01
N LYS A 226 -19.91 20.34 -20.92
CA LYS A 226 -20.11 21.68 -20.33
C LYS A 226 -19.61 22.79 -21.25
N LYS A 227 -18.48 22.58 -21.95
CA LYS A 227 -17.84 23.60 -22.80
C LYS A 227 -18.65 23.92 -24.06
N ARG A 228 -19.38 22.96 -24.63
CA ARG A 228 -20.23 23.15 -25.83
C ARG A 228 -21.43 24.09 -25.65
N ARG A 229 -21.69 24.56 -24.43
CA ARG A 229 -22.77 25.51 -24.12
C ARG A 229 -22.27 26.93 -23.84
N ALA A 230 -20.95 27.12 -23.70
CA ALA A 230 -20.32 28.41 -23.42
C ALA A 230 -19.74 29.09 -24.68
N THR A 231 -20.00 28.49 -25.85
CA THR A 231 -19.75 28.98 -27.21
C THR A 231 -21.05 28.98 -27.97
#